data_AF-A0A8T1WHF4-F1
#
_entry.id   AF-A0A8T1WHF4-F1
#
_cell.length_a   1.000
_cell.length_b   1.000
_cell.length_c   1.000
_cell.angle_alpha   90.00
_cell.angle_beta   90.00
_cell.angle_gamma   90.00
#
_symmetry.space_group_name_H-M   'P 1'
#
loop_
_entity.id
_entity.type
_entity.pdbx_description
1 polymer ?
#
loop_
_entity_poly.entity_id
_entity_poly.type
_entity_poly.pdbx_seq_one_letter_code
_entity_poly.pdbx_strand_id
1 'polypeptide(L)'
;MERELTRRCRRSVRVAEFVAADSVCSINTGSKEAVNAGRETPLFAGYVEALYARNAWLAARVDIWASRDTCYRQVKSSSVHLQQNEEQVAVQVANGSELTALQKVEELGLSVADRGEPLALTGDELTKVLKDVVKQLVDAFQAVQVQSLQAAPSQRAKFEHEMLQHHPGLEVLVLTSESTGSYVLFALPLLGEKPQWDPKGFVEKEDLDSVYIPDGFHAPNFLVTTDVLTIFIGYPMEEEGAESDGAWPLVVEWPANMLLSSQVTQTPPSSKAQSSVELIASCKKMFLQQWRARKDFIAELRHYAIVLEYDAVDFSQVFFMLQEQLNERAPLRIIVLRLQFTAAFFLTNCMSDLQVTLLDGEGGAAPVTVALSPSSAPPVADSQACVAQFLESSRKSLLRHFYGD
;
A
#
# COMPACT_ATOMS: atom_id res chain seq x y z
N MET A 1 -13.96 13.55 9.36
CA MET A 1 -13.64 14.25 8.10
C MET A 1 -12.45 13.60 7.39
N GLU A 2 -11.26 13.54 7.99
CA GLU A 2 -10.06 12.95 7.35
C GLU A 2 -10.25 11.53 6.82
N ARG A 3 -10.92 10.64 7.59
CA ARG A 3 -11.27 9.29 7.12
C ARG A 3 -12.13 9.31 5.86
N GLU A 4 -13.07 10.24 5.79
CA GLU A 4 -13.98 10.38 4.65
C GLU A 4 -13.29 11.00 3.44
N LEU A 5 -12.42 12.00 3.66
CA LEU A 5 -11.54 12.53 2.61
C LEU A 5 -10.60 11.47 2.08
N THR A 6 -9.99 10.68 2.96
CA THR A 6 -9.10 9.57 2.61
C THR A 6 -9.84 8.54 1.73
N ARG A 7 -11.07 8.19 2.11
CA ARG A 7 -11.95 7.31 1.33
C ARG A 7 -12.32 7.91 -0.04
N ARG A 8 -12.72 9.18 -0.08
CA ARG A 8 -13.19 9.87 -1.31
C ARG A 8 -12.04 10.19 -2.28
N CYS A 9 -10.84 10.45 -1.77
CA CYS A 9 -9.65 10.79 -2.56
C CYS A 9 -8.79 9.57 -2.88
N ARG A 10 -9.07 8.41 -2.26
CA ARG A 10 -8.30 7.15 -2.38
C ARG A 10 -6.81 7.33 -2.09
N ARG A 11 -6.49 8.16 -1.10
CA ARG A 11 -5.13 8.47 -0.64
C ARG A 11 -5.18 8.96 0.79
N SER A 12 -4.08 8.86 1.53
CA SER A 12 -4.01 9.41 2.88
C SER A 12 -4.13 10.94 2.86
N VAL A 13 -5.11 11.48 3.58
CA VAL A 13 -5.36 12.92 3.70
C VAL A 13 -5.35 13.32 5.17
N ARG A 14 -4.62 14.38 5.49
CA ARG A 14 -4.58 15.02 6.81
C ARG A 14 -5.17 16.42 6.70
N VAL A 15 -5.88 16.85 7.74
CA VAL A 15 -6.49 18.18 7.81
C VAL A 15 -6.18 18.80 9.16
N ALA A 16 -5.49 19.93 9.14
CA ALA A 16 -5.23 20.74 10.32
C ALA A 16 -6.00 22.06 10.21
N GLU A 17 -7.10 22.18 10.94
CA GLU A 17 -7.86 23.42 11.04
C GLU A 17 -7.17 24.39 12.01
N PHE A 18 -7.11 25.66 11.64
CA PHE A 18 -6.67 26.69 12.58
C PHE A 18 -7.83 27.00 13.53
N VAL A 19 -7.60 26.84 14.84
CA VAL A 19 -8.56 27.32 15.83
C VAL A 19 -8.64 28.83 15.70
N ALA A 20 -9.76 29.33 15.19
CA ALA A 20 -10.02 30.76 15.08
C ALA A 20 -10.19 31.34 16.49
N ALA A 21 -9.08 31.71 17.15
CA ALA A 21 -9.14 32.70 18.20
C ALA A 21 -9.41 34.05 17.51
N ASP A 22 -10.65 34.53 17.61
CA ASP A 22 -11.13 35.88 17.30
C ASP A 22 -10.15 36.73 16.49
N SER A 23 -10.07 36.52 15.17
CA SER A 23 -9.21 37.36 14.34
C SER A 23 -9.88 37.78 13.04
N VAL A 24 -10.23 39.07 13.06
CA VAL A 24 -10.36 39.93 11.89
C VAL A 24 -9.03 39.91 11.14
N CYS A 25 -8.77 38.87 10.35
CA CYS A 25 -7.58 38.80 9.49
C CYS A 25 -7.93 39.40 8.13
N SER A 26 -7.35 40.55 7.82
CA SER A 26 -7.38 41.16 6.49
C SER A 26 -6.82 40.19 5.45
N ILE A 27 -7.67 39.76 4.51
CA ILE A 27 -7.27 38.93 3.37
C ILE A 27 -6.64 39.85 2.31
N ASN A 28 -5.32 39.75 2.12
CA ASN A 28 -4.65 40.40 0.98
C ASN A 28 -4.94 39.61 -0.29
N THR A 29 -5.89 40.08 -1.10
CA THR A 29 -6.19 39.58 -2.43
C THR A 29 -5.16 40.11 -3.44
N GLY A 30 -4.09 39.34 -3.63
CA GLY A 30 -3.03 39.63 -4.62
C GLY A 30 -3.43 39.45 -6.09
N SER A 31 -4.69 39.67 -6.47
CA SER A 31 -5.13 39.66 -7.87
C SER A 31 -6.13 40.80 -8.13
N LYS A 32 -6.11 41.34 -9.35
CA LYS A 32 -6.88 42.52 -9.80
C LYS A 32 -8.41 42.36 -9.83
N GLU A 33 -8.95 41.26 -9.31
CA GLU A 33 -10.39 41.11 -9.08
C GLU A 33 -10.64 41.25 -7.59
N ALA A 34 -10.70 42.51 -7.15
CA ALA A 34 -11.11 42.86 -5.82
C ALA A 34 -12.57 42.41 -5.63
N VAL A 35 -12.78 41.30 -4.93
CA VAL A 35 -14.07 41.01 -4.31
C VAL A 35 -14.34 42.18 -3.37
N ASN A 36 -15.38 42.97 -3.68
CA ASN A 36 -15.72 44.17 -2.94
C ASN A 36 -15.79 43.87 -1.44
N ALA A 37 -15.14 44.71 -0.64
CA ALA A 37 -15.04 44.66 0.82
C ALA A 37 -16.43 44.70 1.51
N GLY A 38 -17.16 43.60 1.44
CA GLY A 38 -18.28 43.28 2.32
C GLY A 38 -17.77 42.61 3.60
N ARG A 39 -18.65 42.41 4.57
CA ARG A 39 -18.36 41.71 5.82
C ARG A 39 -18.09 40.23 5.50
N GLU A 40 -16.83 39.88 5.33
CA GLU A 40 -16.38 38.49 5.11
C GLU A 40 -16.56 37.69 6.40
N THR A 41 -17.23 36.53 6.29
CA THR A 41 -17.39 35.60 7.41
C THR A 41 -16.52 34.38 7.14
N PRO A 42 -15.45 34.14 7.94
CA PRO A 42 -14.61 32.95 7.75
C PRO A 42 -15.42 31.70 8.08
N LEU A 43 -15.39 30.72 7.17
CA LEU A 43 -16.09 29.44 7.33
C LEU A 43 -15.12 28.30 7.63
N PHE A 44 -13.90 28.37 7.10
CA PHE A 44 -12.82 27.42 7.35
C PHE A 44 -11.47 28.06 7.01
N ALA A 45 -10.45 27.77 7.80
CA ALA A 45 -9.07 28.06 7.45
C ALA A 45 -8.19 26.94 7.99
N GLY A 46 -7.35 26.35 7.13
CA GLY A 46 -6.51 25.23 7.56
C GLY A 46 -5.54 24.73 6.50
N TYR A 47 -4.73 23.78 6.90
CA TYR A 47 -3.91 22.99 5.99
C TYR A 47 -4.63 21.70 5.62
N VAL A 48 -4.55 21.35 4.34
CA VAL A 48 -4.90 20.03 3.84
C VAL A 48 -3.66 19.42 3.22
N GLU A 49 -3.29 18.23 3.69
CA GLU A 49 -2.16 17.48 3.18
C GLU A 49 -2.64 16.20 2.52
N ALA A 50 -2.10 15.88 1.36
CA ALA A 50 -2.37 14.65 0.64
C ALA A 50 -1.07 13.92 0.32
N LEU A 51 -1.01 12.63 0.65
CA LEU A 51 0.12 11.79 0.28
C LEU A 51 0.10 11.50 -1.23
N TYR A 52 1.26 11.65 -1.86
CA TYR A 52 1.51 11.46 -3.29
C TYR A 52 2.72 10.54 -3.47
N ALA A 53 2.58 9.53 -4.33
CA ALA A 53 3.57 8.50 -4.63
C ALA A 53 4.18 7.84 -3.37
N ARG A 54 3.41 7.76 -2.28
CA ARG A 54 3.82 7.34 -0.92
C ARG A 54 5.08 7.99 -0.32
N ASN A 55 5.65 8.97 -1.00
CA ASN A 55 6.93 9.57 -0.63
C ASN A 55 6.83 11.07 -0.40
N ALA A 56 5.83 11.75 -0.98
CA ALA A 56 5.68 13.20 -0.91
C ALA A 56 4.33 13.60 -0.32
N TRP A 57 4.35 14.45 0.70
CA TRP A 57 3.16 15.13 1.21
C TRP A 57 2.96 16.45 0.47
N LEU A 58 1.84 16.57 -0.23
CA LEU A 58 1.39 17.80 -0.85
C LEU A 58 0.54 18.57 0.16
N ALA A 59 1.06 19.67 0.68
CA ALA A 59 0.37 20.51 1.65
C ALA A 59 -0.17 21.77 0.98
N ALA A 60 -1.45 22.10 1.21
CA ALA A 60 -2.08 23.32 0.74
C ALA A 60 -2.79 24.05 1.89
N ARG A 61 -2.56 25.36 2.00
CA ARG A 61 -3.33 26.23 2.89
C ARG A 61 -4.60 26.66 2.19
N VAL A 62 -5.75 26.35 2.76
CA VAL A 62 -7.06 26.63 2.21
C VAL A 62 -7.83 27.55 3.14
N ASP A 63 -8.34 28.63 2.57
CA ASP A 63 -9.24 29.56 3.25
C ASP A 63 -10.60 29.53 2.53
N ILE A 64 -11.69 29.40 3.29
CA ILE A 64 -13.08 29.41 2.80
C ILE A 64 -13.84 30.47 3.58
N TRP A 65 -14.56 31.34 2.88
CA TRP A 65 -15.33 32.41 3.50
C TRP A 65 -16.63 32.66 2.73
N ALA A 66 -17.61 33.24 3.42
CA ALA A 66 -18.82 33.77 2.82
C ALA A 66 -18.70 35.29 2.66
N SER A 67 -19.20 35.80 1.53
CA SER A 67 -19.47 37.22 1.33
C SER A 67 -20.88 37.36 0.75
N ARG A 68 -21.77 38.00 1.50
CA ARG A 68 -23.22 38.05 1.19
C ARG A 68 -23.79 36.63 1.03
N ASP A 69 -24.37 36.31 -0.12
CA ASP A 69 -25.06 35.05 -0.38
C ASP A 69 -24.16 33.97 -1.02
N THR A 70 -22.89 34.30 -1.25
CA THR A 70 -21.94 33.46 -2.01
C THR A 70 -20.79 32.99 -1.12
N CYS A 71 -20.39 31.73 -1.27
CA CYS A 71 -19.20 31.16 -0.64
C CYS A 71 -18.02 31.16 -1.62
N TYR A 72 -16.83 31.45 -1.10
CA TYR A 72 -15.58 31.48 -1.86
C TYR A 72 -14.53 30.59 -1.21
N ARG A 73 -13.61 30.08 -2.03
CA ARG A 73 -12.44 29.32 -1.63
C ARG A 73 -11.19 29.94 -2.26
N GLN A 74 -10.08 29.92 -1.53
CA GLN A 74 -8.76 30.20 -2.08
C GLN A 74 -7.69 29.28 -1.49
N VAL A 75 -6.76 28.81 -2.33
CA VAL A 75 -5.51 28.20 -1.85
C VAL A 75 -4.46 29.29 -1.68
N LYS A 76 -4.07 29.62 -0.45
CA LYS A 76 -3.10 30.71 -0.22
C LYS A 76 -1.66 30.32 -0.51
N SER A 77 -1.33 29.05 -0.27
CA SER A 77 0.02 28.52 -0.50
C SER A 77 -0.04 27.02 -0.68
N SER A 78 0.90 26.48 -1.45
CA SER A 78 1.13 25.05 -1.60
C SER A 78 2.61 24.75 -1.40
N SER A 79 2.93 23.65 -0.74
CA SER A 79 4.28 23.17 -0.50
C SER A 79 4.34 21.66 -0.57
N VAL A 80 5.52 21.11 -0.84
CA VAL A 80 5.76 19.67 -0.93
C VAL A 80 6.91 19.30 -0.02
N HIS A 81 6.77 18.21 0.74
CA HIS A 81 7.84 17.68 1.58
C HIS A 81 7.86 16.15 1.55
N LEU A 82 9.03 15.54 1.75
CA LEU A 82 9.17 14.08 1.74
C LEU A 82 8.73 13.46 3.07
N GLN A 83 8.17 12.26 3.02
CA GLN A 83 7.74 11.49 4.20
C GLN A 83 8.93 11.00 5.03
N GLN A 84 10.02 10.61 4.37
CA GLN A 84 11.30 10.25 5.00
C GLN A 84 12.32 11.26 4.52
N ASN A 85 12.82 12.07 5.45
CA ASN A 85 13.83 13.08 5.16
C ASN A 85 15.20 12.44 5.26
N GLU A 86 15.59 11.65 4.26
CA GLU A 86 17.01 11.36 4.07
C GLU A 86 17.67 12.67 3.64
N GLU A 87 18.67 13.15 4.38
CA GLU A 87 19.26 14.51 4.27
C GLU A 87 19.80 14.87 2.87
N GLN A 88 19.71 13.97 1.89
CA GLN A 88 20.28 14.08 0.56
C GLN A 88 19.26 13.99 -0.59
N VAL A 89 17.97 13.77 -0.33
CA VAL A 89 16.93 13.65 -1.38
C VAL A 89 15.94 14.79 -1.28
N ALA A 90 15.68 15.47 -2.40
CA ALA A 90 14.71 16.55 -2.51
C ALA A 90 13.74 16.31 -3.66
N VAL A 91 12.52 16.83 -3.56
CA VAL A 91 11.56 16.83 -4.67
C VAL A 91 11.94 17.93 -5.64
N GLN A 92 12.06 17.59 -6.92
CA GLN A 92 12.24 18.61 -7.94
C GLN A 92 10.91 19.33 -8.15
N VAL A 93 10.78 20.51 -7.55
CA VAL A 93 9.63 21.40 -7.76
C VAL A 93 10.08 22.57 -8.61
N ALA A 94 9.81 22.50 -9.91
CA ALA A 94 9.79 23.72 -10.71
C ALA A 94 8.52 24.50 -10.33
N ASN A 95 8.63 25.82 -10.07
CA ASN A 95 7.47 26.68 -9.84
C ASN A 95 6.57 26.68 -11.09
N GLY A 96 5.58 25.78 -11.11
CA GLY A 96 4.67 25.60 -12.24
C GLY A 96 3.55 26.63 -12.28
N SER A 97 3.16 27.04 -13.49
CA SER A 97 1.97 27.87 -13.73
C SER A 97 0.67 27.22 -13.21
N GLU A 98 0.64 25.90 -13.09
CA GLU A 98 -0.51 25.13 -12.63
C GLU A 98 -0.70 25.20 -11.11
N LEU A 99 0.37 25.07 -10.33
CA LEU A 99 0.30 25.25 -8.86
C LEU A 99 -0.05 26.69 -8.49
N THR A 100 0.42 27.67 -9.26
CA THR A 100 0.03 29.08 -9.08
C THR A 100 -1.41 29.35 -9.52
N ALA A 101 -1.96 28.59 -10.46
CA ALA A 101 -3.37 28.70 -10.85
C ALA A 101 -4.34 28.33 -9.71
N LEU A 102 -3.92 27.44 -8.79
CA LEU A 102 -4.71 27.08 -7.59
C LEU A 102 -4.93 28.25 -6.62
N GLN A 103 -4.11 29.30 -6.72
CA GLN A 103 -4.18 30.46 -5.83
C GLN A 103 -5.27 31.46 -6.21
N LYS A 104 -5.98 31.22 -7.31
CA LYS A 104 -7.15 32.01 -7.72
C LYS A 104 -8.31 31.77 -6.76
N VAL A 105 -9.14 32.80 -6.60
CA VAL A 105 -10.37 32.70 -5.83
C VAL A 105 -11.41 31.96 -6.68
N GLU A 106 -12.01 30.92 -6.12
CA GLU A 106 -13.08 30.15 -6.74
C GLU A 106 -14.41 30.38 -6.01
N GLU A 107 -15.47 30.63 -6.77
CA GLU A 107 -16.84 30.63 -6.26
C GLU A 107 -17.30 29.18 -6.03
N LEU A 108 -17.82 28.91 -4.84
CA LEU A 108 -18.40 27.63 -4.48
C LEU A 108 -19.89 27.66 -4.81
N GLY A 109 -20.40 26.59 -5.43
CA GLY A 109 -21.84 26.39 -5.66
C GLY A 109 -22.62 26.08 -4.37
N LEU A 110 -22.40 26.87 -3.32
CA LEU A 110 -23.03 26.79 -2.01
C LEU A 110 -23.79 28.09 -1.75
N SER A 111 -25.11 27.98 -1.60
CA SER A 111 -25.98 29.10 -1.23
C SER A 111 -25.87 29.37 0.27
N VAL A 112 -25.64 30.63 0.64
CA VAL A 112 -25.66 31.10 2.04
C VAL A 112 -27.07 31.49 2.48
N ALA A 113 -27.95 31.86 1.55
CA ALA A 113 -29.32 32.31 1.84
C ALA A 113 -30.20 31.22 2.51
N ASP A 114 -29.85 29.95 2.33
CA ASP A 114 -30.59 28.80 2.89
C ASP A 114 -30.05 28.33 4.26
N ARG A 115 -29.01 28.98 4.78
CA ARG A 115 -28.34 28.61 6.04
C ARG A 115 -28.83 29.54 7.15
N GLY A 116 -29.71 29.04 8.02
CA GLY A 116 -30.06 29.75 9.26
C GLY A 116 -28.83 30.07 10.13
N GLU A 117 -29.01 30.77 11.25
CA GLU A 117 -27.88 31.08 12.13
C GLU A 117 -27.52 29.90 13.06
N PRO A 118 -26.22 29.61 13.29
CA PRO A 118 -25.03 30.28 12.75
C PRO A 118 -24.54 29.72 11.39
N LEU A 119 -24.00 30.61 10.56
CA LEU A 119 -23.37 30.33 9.27
C LEU A 119 -22.13 29.44 9.42
N ALA A 120 -22.32 28.14 9.22
CA ALA A 120 -21.25 27.14 9.23
C ALA A 120 -21.34 26.25 7.97
N LEU A 121 -20.20 25.68 7.57
CA LEU A 121 -20.18 24.59 6.61
C LEU A 121 -20.65 23.32 7.31
N THR A 122 -21.54 22.57 6.65
CA THR A 122 -21.80 21.20 7.11
C THR A 122 -20.56 20.34 6.85
N GLY A 123 -20.41 19.27 7.64
CA GLY A 123 -19.29 18.34 7.47
C GLY A 123 -19.18 17.77 6.05
N ASP A 124 -20.32 17.54 5.37
CA ASP A 124 -20.37 17.03 4.00
C ASP A 124 -19.95 18.06 2.95
N GLU A 125 -20.39 19.32 3.12
CA GLU A 125 -19.99 20.43 2.23
C GLU A 125 -18.50 20.70 2.33
N LEU A 126 -17.97 20.82 3.56
CA LEU A 126 -16.54 21.00 3.78
C LEU A 126 -15.75 19.82 3.21
N THR A 127 -16.20 18.58 3.45
CA THR A 127 -15.56 17.39 2.87
C THR A 127 -15.58 17.42 1.33
N LYS A 128 -16.66 17.91 0.71
CA LYS A 128 -16.74 18.03 -0.76
C LYS A 128 -15.74 19.08 -1.28
N VAL A 129 -15.71 20.27 -0.69
CA VAL A 129 -14.79 21.34 -1.09
C VAL A 129 -13.34 20.91 -0.91
N LEU A 130 -12.98 20.33 0.25
CA LEU A 130 -11.61 19.87 0.50
C LEU A 130 -11.21 18.70 -0.40
N LYS A 131 -12.15 17.81 -0.78
CA LYS A 131 -11.89 16.77 -1.79
C LYS A 131 -11.53 17.40 -3.14
N ASP A 132 -12.27 18.42 -3.57
CA ASP A 132 -12.01 19.09 -4.84
C ASP A 132 -10.65 19.83 -4.80
N VAL A 133 -10.29 20.43 -3.66
CA VAL A 133 -8.95 21.00 -3.43
C VAL A 133 -7.86 19.95 -3.60
N VAL A 134 -7.99 18.82 -2.90
CA VAL A 134 -6.99 17.74 -2.92
C VAL A 134 -6.82 17.23 -4.35
N LYS A 135 -7.92 17.03 -5.08
CA LYS A 135 -7.87 16.60 -6.48
C LYS A 135 -7.12 17.59 -7.35
N GLN A 136 -7.48 18.88 -7.29
CA GLN A 136 -6.80 19.92 -8.07
C GLN A 136 -5.31 20.04 -7.73
N LEU A 137 -4.96 19.94 -6.44
CA LEU A 137 -3.57 19.97 -5.98
C LEU A 137 -2.75 18.82 -6.55
N VAL A 138 -3.30 17.60 -6.50
CA VAL A 138 -2.68 16.39 -7.05
C VAL A 138 -2.54 16.49 -8.57
N ASP A 139 -3.60 16.89 -9.28
CA ASP A 139 -3.60 16.99 -10.74
C ASP A 139 -2.56 18.04 -11.20
N ALA A 140 -2.50 19.20 -10.55
CA ALA A 140 -1.52 20.25 -10.85
C ALA A 140 -0.09 19.82 -10.51
N PHE A 141 0.13 19.15 -9.37
CA PHE A 141 1.45 18.65 -9.02
C PHE A 141 1.94 17.57 -10.01
N GLN A 142 1.07 16.62 -10.35
CA GLN A 142 1.38 15.58 -11.34
C GLN A 142 1.77 16.17 -12.69
N ALA A 143 1.05 17.17 -13.17
CA ALA A 143 1.36 17.80 -14.44
C ALA A 143 2.71 18.55 -14.42
N VAL A 144 3.08 19.20 -13.31
CA VAL A 144 4.44 19.76 -13.09
C VAL A 144 5.52 18.67 -13.11
N GLN A 145 5.28 17.52 -12.47
CA GLN A 145 6.22 16.40 -12.46
C GLN A 145 6.40 15.78 -13.86
N VAL A 146 5.29 15.60 -14.59
CA VAL A 146 5.31 15.12 -15.98
C VAL A 146 6.02 16.12 -16.90
N GLN A 147 5.79 17.43 -16.74
CA GLN A 147 6.49 18.45 -17.51
C GLN A 147 8.02 18.38 -17.26
N SER A 148 8.42 18.20 -16.00
CA SER A 148 9.83 18.04 -15.62
C SER A 148 10.43 16.79 -16.25
N LEU A 149 9.68 15.68 -16.28
CA LEU A 149 10.04 14.46 -17.00
C LEU A 149 10.23 14.69 -18.51
N GLN A 150 9.30 15.38 -19.15
CA GLN A 150 9.36 15.65 -20.60
C GLN A 150 10.53 16.57 -20.97
N ALA A 151 10.93 17.47 -20.07
CA ALA A 151 12.06 18.37 -20.26
C ALA A 151 13.43 17.70 -20.06
N ALA A 152 13.51 16.57 -19.36
CA ALA A 152 14.78 15.90 -19.08
C ALA A 152 15.43 15.25 -20.31
N PRO A 153 16.75 15.01 -20.31
CA PRO A 153 17.44 14.41 -21.45
C PRO A 153 17.14 12.91 -21.62
N SER A 154 16.87 12.16 -20.54
CA SER A 154 16.66 10.71 -20.56
C SER A 154 15.54 10.25 -21.50
N GLN A 155 15.91 9.64 -22.63
CA GLN A 155 14.95 9.04 -23.57
C GLN A 155 14.25 7.82 -22.98
N ARG A 156 14.96 7.04 -22.15
CA ARG A 156 14.40 5.84 -21.52
C ARG A 156 13.27 6.19 -20.56
N ALA A 157 13.45 7.21 -19.71
CA ALA A 157 12.44 7.62 -18.75
C ALA A 157 11.15 8.11 -19.46
N LYS A 158 11.29 8.83 -20.58
CA LYS A 158 10.15 9.28 -21.40
C LYS A 158 9.42 8.11 -22.05
N PHE A 159 10.15 7.17 -22.63
CA PHE A 159 9.57 5.97 -23.24
C PHE A 159 8.78 5.14 -22.21
N GLU A 160 9.34 4.92 -21.02
CA GLU A 160 8.66 4.17 -19.96
C GLU A 160 7.40 4.88 -19.46
N HIS A 161 7.43 6.20 -19.33
CA HIS A 161 6.22 6.97 -19.04
C HIS A 161 5.16 6.84 -20.14
N GLU A 162 5.53 6.87 -21.41
CA GLU A 162 4.59 6.68 -22.52
C GLU A 162 3.90 5.30 -22.46
N MET A 163 4.63 4.26 -22.01
CA MET A 163 4.08 2.93 -21.79
C MET A 163 3.18 2.83 -20.56
N LEU A 164 3.43 3.63 -19.52
CA LEU A 164 2.70 3.57 -18.26
C LEU A 164 1.57 4.61 -18.14
N GLN A 165 1.54 5.68 -18.92
CA GLN A 165 0.65 6.83 -18.73
C GLN A 165 -0.86 6.49 -18.69
N HIS A 166 -1.25 5.35 -19.26
CA HIS A 166 -2.63 4.87 -19.27
C HIS A 166 -2.95 3.91 -18.10
N HIS A 167 -1.97 3.57 -17.25
CA HIS A 167 -2.22 2.77 -16.06
C HIS A 167 -3.01 3.56 -15.01
N PRO A 168 -4.11 3.01 -14.48
CA PRO A 168 -4.92 3.70 -13.49
C PRO A 168 -4.14 3.87 -12.19
N GLY A 169 -4.05 5.11 -11.71
CA GLY A 169 -3.35 5.43 -10.46
C GLY A 169 -1.84 5.55 -10.60
N LEU A 170 -1.31 5.71 -11.82
CA LEU A 170 0.08 6.12 -12.01
C LEU A 170 0.31 7.50 -11.39
N GLU A 171 1.31 7.59 -10.53
CA GLU A 171 1.85 8.82 -9.98
C GLU A 171 3.33 8.92 -10.39
N VAL A 172 3.77 10.14 -10.75
CA VAL A 172 5.11 10.41 -11.28
C VAL A 172 5.78 11.39 -10.33
N LEU A 173 6.91 11.01 -9.76
CA LEU A 173 7.65 11.85 -8.81
C LEU A 173 9.10 11.98 -9.26
N VAL A 174 9.53 13.19 -9.58
CA VAL A 174 10.91 13.54 -9.93
C VAL A 174 11.63 13.99 -8.66
N LEU A 175 12.74 13.32 -8.38
CA LEU A 175 13.57 13.50 -7.20
C LEU A 175 14.97 13.89 -7.64
N THR A 176 15.61 14.72 -6.85
CA THR A 176 17.01 15.12 -7.01
C THR A 176 17.77 14.71 -5.77
N SER A 177 18.90 14.04 -5.98
CA SER A 177 19.84 13.71 -4.93
C SER A 177 21.21 14.27 -5.26
N GLU A 178 21.92 14.77 -4.25
CA GLU A 178 23.31 15.22 -4.41
C GLU A 178 24.25 14.05 -4.75
N SER A 179 23.91 12.83 -4.30
CA SER A 179 24.75 11.64 -4.48
C SER A 179 24.45 10.85 -5.74
N THR A 180 23.20 10.86 -6.22
CA THR A 180 22.75 10.03 -7.35
C THR A 180 22.21 10.83 -8.53
N GLY A 181 22.16 12.16 -8.41
CA GLY A 181 21.62 13.04 -9.44
C GLY A 181 20.09 13.05 -9.50
N SER A 182 19.54 13.51 -10.62
CA SER A 182 18.10 13.56 -10.84
C SER A 182 17.56 12.21 -11.32
N TYR A 183 16.43 11.76 -10.76
CA TYR A 183 15.75 10.54 -11.17
C TYR A 183 14.23 10.70 -11.09
N VAL A 184 13.51 9.91 -11.88
CA VAL A 184 12.05 9.81 -11.84
C VAL A 184 11.64 8.50 -11.18
N LEU A 185 10.61 8.58 -10.35
CA LEU A 185 9.98 7.48 -9.66
C LEU A 185 8.55 7.34 -10.19
N PHE A 186 8.26 6.20 -10.81
CA PHE A 186 6.90 5.81 -11.16
C PHE A 186 6.29 5.00 -10.03
N ALA A 187 5.22 5.49 -9.43
CA ALA A 187 4.46 4.82 -8.39
C ALA A 187 3.12 4.36 -8.95
N LEU A 188 2.80 3.08 -8.83
CA LEU A 188 1.54 2.54 -9.34
C LEU A 188 1.00 1.39 -8.46
N PRO A 189 -0.32 1.20 -8.37
CA PRO A 189 -0.89 0.06 -7.67
C PRO A 189 -0.56 -1.25 -8.41
N LEU A 190 0.06 -2.22 -7.72
CA LEU A 190 0.34 -3.57 -8.25
C LEU A 190 -0.96 -4.31 -8.58
N LEU A 191 -1.98 -4.15 -7.73
CA LEU A 191 -3.30 -4.73 -7.89
C LEU A 191 -4.33 -3.61 -7.96
N GLY A 192 -4.97 -3.48 -9.12
CA GLY A 192 -6.09 -2.56 -9.35
C GLY A 192 -7.46 -3.14 -8.98
N GLU A 193 -7.49 -4.26 -8.26
CA GLU A 193 -8.75 -4.95 -7.94
C GLU A 193 -9.46 -4.25 -6.79
N LYS A 194 -10.79 -4.16 -6.89
CA LYS A 194 -11.61 -3.67 -5.79
C LYS A 194 -11.49 -4.64 -4.61
N PRO A 195 -11.61 -4.16 -3.36
CA PRO A 195 -11.74 -5.05 -2.21
C PRO A 195 -12.82 -6.08 -2.50
N GLN A 196 -12.45 -7.36 -2.47
CA GLN A 196 -13.38 -8.46 -2.69
C GLN A 196 -14.19 -8.73 -1.41
N TRP A 197 -13.67 -8.37 -0.23
CA TRP A 197 -14.23 -8.67 1.08
C TRP A 197 -14.38 -7.42 1.97
N ASP A 198 -15.42 -7.37 2.81
CA ASP A 198 -15.54 -6.41 3.91
C ASP A 198 -15.61 -7.19 5.24
N PRO A 199 -14.54 -7.20 6.04
CA PRO A 199 -14.50 -7.89 7.32
C PRO A 199 -15.62 -7.43 8.26
N LYS A 200 -16.02 -6.15 8.21
CA LYS A 200 -17.00 -5.57 9.13
C LYS A 200 -18.40 -6.14 8.92
N GLY A 201 -18.78 -6.40 7.68
CA GLY A 201 -20.08 -7.01 7.36
C GLY A 201 -20.21 -8.48 7.80
N PHE A 202 -19.10 -9.14 8.11
CA PHE A 202 -19.05 -10.54 8.57
C PHE A 202 -18.91 -10.66 10.09
N VAL A 203 -18.11 -9.80 10.73
CA VAL A 203 -17.98 -9.74 12.20
C VAL A 203 -19.34 -9.44 12.88
N GLU A 204 -20.25 -8.75 12.18
CA GLU A 204 -21.60 -8.50 12.65
C GLU A 204 -22.55 -9.71 12.50
N LYS A 205 -22.14 -10.78 11.80
CA LYS A 205 -23.00 -11.91 11.40
C LYS A 205 -22.52 -13.30 11.83
N GLU A 206 -21.24 -13.50 12.10
CA GLU A 206 -20.68 -14.81 12.50
C GLU A 206 -19.80 -14.72 13.75
N ASP A 207 -19.64 -15.87 14.41
CA ASP A 207 -18.88 -16.05 15.65
C ASP A 207 -17.40 -15.71 15.43
N LEU A 208 -16.84 -14.92 16.36
CA LEU A 208 -15.50 -14.33 16.26
C LEU A 208 -14.35 -15.35 16.28
N ASP A 209 -14.64 -16.61 16.64
CA ASP A 209 -13.67 -17.69 16.77
C ASP A 209 -13.33 -18.38 15.43
N SER A 210 -13.93 -17.95 14.32
CA SER A 210 -13.67 -18.50 12.98
C SER A 210 -13.47 -17.41 11.93
N VAL A 211 -12.39 -16.64 12.01
CA VAL A 211 -12.00 -15.75 10.89
C VAL A 211 -11.37 -16.58 9.77
N TYR A 212 -12.22 -17.35 9.09
CA TYR A 212 -11.88 -17.92 7.79
C TYR A 212 -11.95 -16.84 6.73
N ILE A 213 -10.98 -16.77 5.81
CA ILE A 213 -11.16 -16.08 4.54
C ILE A 213 -11.96 -17.01 3.63
N PRO A 214 -13.21 -16.69 3.24
CA PRO A 214 -14.00 -17.53 2.35
C PRO A 214 -13.26 -18.06 1.11
N ASP A 215 -13.57 -19.28 0.70
CA ASP A 215 -12.97 -19.95 -0.46
C ASP A 215 -13.09 -19.15 -1.75
N GLY A 216 -14.15 -18.34 -1.87
CA GLY A 216 -14.45 -17.54 -3.06
C GLY A 216 -13.49 -16.38 -3.36
N PHE A 217 -12.50 -16.09 -2.50
CA PHE A 217 -11.52 -15.03 -2.74
C PHE A 217 -10.35 -15.47 -3.62
N HIS A 218 -10.09 -14.75 -4.70
CA HIS A 218 -9.04 -15.10 -5.68
C HIS A 218 -7.87 -14.12 -5.72
N ALA A 219 -7.86 -13.11 -4.85
CA ALA A 219 -6.76 -12.19 -4.62
C ALA A 219 -6.81 -11.63 -3.19
N PRO A 220 -5.69 -11.10 -2.65
CA PRO A 220 -5.70 -10.49 -1.33
C PRO A 220 -6.56 -9.23 -1.29
N ASN A 221 -7.19 -9.02 -0.13
CA ASN A 221 -8.17 -7.97 0.07
C ASN A 221 -7.55 -6.77 0.80
N PHE A 222 -7.06 -5.80 0.04
CA PHE A 222 -6.43 -4.60 0.60
C PHE A 222 -7.46 -3.52 0.95
N LEU A 223 -7.21 -2.77 2.03
CA LEU A 223 -7.88 -1.50 2.24
C LEU A 223 -7.49 -0.52 1.13
N VAL A 224 -8.48 0.23 0.65
CA VAL A 224 -8.39 1.13 -0.53
C VAL A 224 -7.30 2.21 -0.39
N THR A 225 -6.77 2.47 0.80
CA THR A 225 -5.99 3.70 1.07
C THR A 225 -4.61 3.48 1.69
N THR A 226 -4.40 2.43 2.50
CA THR A 226 -3.13 2.20 3.22
C THR A 226 -2.41 0.93 2.78
N ASP A 227 -3.18 -0.07 2.31
CA ASP A 227 -2.64 -1.42 2.13
C ASP A 227 -2.46 -1.77 0.65
N VAL A 228 -2.84 -0.87 -0.27
CA VAL A 228 -2.70 -1.11 -1.72
C VAL A 228 -1.23 -1.26 -2.09
N LEU A 229 -0.79 -2.49 -2.35
CA LEU A 229 0.54 -2.81 -2.86
C LEU A 229 0.94 -1.83 -3.98
N THR A 230 2.04 -1.09 -3.78
CA THR A 230 2.50 -0.08 -4.73
C THR A 230 3.88 -0.47 -5.25
N ILE A 231 4.03 -0.48 -6.56
CA ILE A 231 5.30 -0.70 -7.23
C ILE A 231 5.96 0.65 -7.43
N PHE A 232 7.26 0.73 -7.12
CA PHE A 232 8.11 1.84 -7.50
C PHE A 232 9.11 1.43 -8.57
N ILE A 233 9.16 2.21 -9.65
CA ILE A 233 10.12 2.01 -10.73
C ILE A 233 10.91 3.30 -10.89
N GLY A 234 12.21 3.25 -10.59
CA GLY A 234 13.12 4.39 -10.68
C GLY A 234 13.88 4.40 -12.00
N TYR A 235 13.96 5.57 -12.64
CA TYR A 235 14.80 5.78 -13.83
C TYR A 235 15.67 7.03 -13.65
N PRO A 236 16.98 6.96 -13.97
CA PRO A 236 17.81 8.15 -13.99
C PRO A 236 17.33 9.11 -15.09
N MET A 237 17.42 10.40 -14.78
CA MET A 237 16.99 11.48 -15.68
C MET A 237 18.14 12.02 -16.53
N GLU A 238 19.38 11.67 -16.18
CA GLU A 238 20.61 12.06 -16.88
C GLU A 238 21.23 10.82 -17.58
N GLU A 239 21.71 10.99 -18.81
CA GLU A 239 22.23 9.89 -19.65
C GLU A 239 23.74 9.66 -19.49
N GLU A 240 24.50 10.62 -18.95
CA GLU A 240 25.96 10.58 -18.85
C GLU A 240 26.41 10.87 -17.41
N GLY A 241 27.28 10.01 -16.85
CA GLY A 241 28.12 10.36 -15.69
C GLY A 241 27.92 9.56 -14.40
N ALA A 242 26.90 8.71 -14.29
CA ALA A 242 26.84 7.79 -13.16
C ALA A 242 27.71 6.56 -13.45
N GLU A 243 28.99 6.59 -13.05
CA GLU A 243 29.78 5.37 -12.76
C GLU A 243 29.21 4.59 -11.56
N SER A 244 27.89 4.63 -11.36
CA SER A 244 27.19 3.72 -10.47
C SER A 244 26.81 2.49 -11.28
N ASP A 245 27.68 1.48 -11.20
CA ASP A 245 27.38 0.09 -11.52
C ASP A 245 26.17 -0.46 -10.70
N GLY A 246 25.65 0.33 -9.75
CA GLY A 246 24.36 0.13 -9.11
C GLY A 246 23.22 0.35 -10.09
N ALA A 247 22.85 -0.71 -10.80
CA ALA A 247 21.50 -0.88 -11.31
C ALA A 247 20.51 -0.40 -10.23
N TRP A 248 19.61 0.53 -10.54
CA TRP A 248 18.46 0.79 -9.70
C TRP A 248 17.34 -0.11 -10.19
N PRO A 249 17.24 -1.36 -9.69
CA PRO A 249 16.17 -2.26 -10.06
C PRO A 249 14.84 -1.66 -9.61
N LEU A 250 13.78 -2.10 -10.26
CA LEU A 250 12.42 -2.09 -9.73
C LEU A 250 12.42 -2.28 -8.20
N VAL A 251 11.98 -1.27 -7.44
CA VAL A 251 11.78 -1.39 -5.99
C VAL A 251 10.29 -1.53 -5.75
N VAL A 252 9.82 -2.77 -5.56
CA VAL A 252 8.44 -2.97 -5.11
C VAL A 252 8.42 -2.71 -3.60
N GLU A 253 7.67 -1.69 -3.17
CA GLU A 253 7.45 -1.46 -1.74
C GLU A 253 6.29 -2.35 -1.28
N TRP A 254 6.65 -3.37 -0.50
CA TRP A 254 5.69 -4.26 0.13
C TRP A 254 5.27 -3.68 1.48
N PRO A 255 3.99 -3.79 1.87
CA PRO A 255 3.58 -3.61 3.26
C PRO A 255 4.49 -4.39 4.19
N ALA A 256 4.86 -3.80 5.33
CA ALA A 256 5.81 -4.42 6.28
C ALA A 256 5.37 -5.81 6.77
N ASN A 257 4.08 -6.10 6.73
CA ASN A 257 3.46 -7.38 7.07
C ASN A 257 3.45 -8.41 5.93
N MET A 258 3.93 -8.10 4.72
CA MET A 258 4.01 -9.01 3.55
C MET A 258 5.46 -9.39 3.21
N LEU A 259 6.24 -9.77 4.23
CA LEU A 259 7.67 -10.03 4.10
C LEU A 259 7.97 -11.18 3.13
N LEU A 260 7.19 -12.26 3.15
CA LEU A 260 7.43 -13.43 2.32
C LEU A 260 7.14 -13.13 0.84
N SER A 261 6.00 -12.52 0.54
CA SER A 261 5.66 -12.07 -0.81
C SER A 261 6.69 -11.08 -1.36
N SER A 262 7.24 -10.21 -0.51
CA SER A 262 8.35 -9.33 -0.90
C SER A 262 9.56 -10.12 -1.37
N GLN A 263 10.00 -11.12 -0.61
CA GLN A 263 11.19 -11.91 -0.95
C GLN A 263 10.99 -12.74 -2.22
N VAL A 264 9.81 -13.36 -2.37
CA VAL A 264 9.51 -14.22 -3.52
C VAL A 264 9.42 -13.42 -4.80
N THR A 265 8.80 -12.24 -4.76
CA THR A 265 8.60 -11.44 -5.97
C THR A 265 9.85 -10.72 -6.47
N GLN A 266 10.86 -10.59 -5.61
CA GLN A 266 12.17 -10.01 -5.95
C GLN A 266 13.17 -11.05 -6.48
N THR A 267 12.77 -12.32 -6.61
CA THR A 267 13.66 -13.41 -7.02
C THR A 267 13.18 -14.07 -8.32
N PRO A 268 13.94 -13.99 -9.45
CA PRO A 268 15.23 -13.33 -9.64
C PRO A 268 15.11 -11.79 -9.80
N PRO A 269 16.20 -11.04 -9.58
CA PRO A 269 16.20 -9.58 -9.68
C PRO A 269 15.83 -9.08 -11.09
N SER A 270 15.20 -7.91 -11.17
CA SER A 270 14.79 -7.29 -12.44
C SER A 270 15.98 -7.01 -13.35
N SER A 271 15.87 -7.37 -14.63
CA SER A 271 16.89 -7.04 -15.64
C SER A 271 16.70 -5.63 -16.20
N LYS A 272 17.80 -4.91 -16.47
CA LYS A 272 17.78 -3.62 -17.20
C LYS A 272 17.14 -3.73 -18.60
N ALA A 273 17.06 -4.94 -19.17
CA ALA A 273 16.51 -5.17 -20.50
C ALA A 273 14.97 -5.28 -20.52
N GLN A 274 14.32 -5.48 -19.37
CA GLN A 274 12.86 -5.64 -19.30
C GLN A 274 12.17 -4.28 -19.24
N SER A 275 11.03 -4.16 -19.92
CA SER A 275 10.18 -2.96 -19.81
C SER A 275 9.46 -2.92 -18.47
N SER A 276 9.11 -1.73 -17.95
CA SER A 276 8.23 -1.57 -16.78
C SER A 276 6.99 -2.45 -16.87
N VAL A 277 6.34 -2.48 -18.03
CA VAL A 277 5.08 -3.21 -18.23
C VAL A 277 5.28 -4.72 -18.03
N GLU A 278 6.37 -5.26 -18.55
CA GLU A 278 6.72 -6.68 -18.38
C GLU A 278 7.04 -6.99 -16.92
N LEU A 279 7.78 -6.11 -16.25
CA LEU A 279 8.11 -6.22 -14.84
C LEU A 279 6.86 -6.22 -13.97
N ILE A 280 5.95 -5.27 -14.20
CA ILE A 280 4.67 -5.17 -13.48
C ILE A 280 3.82 -6.41 -13.71
N ALA A 281 3.67 -6.83 -14.97
CA ALA A 281 2.88 -8.01 -15.32
C ALA A 281 3.46 -9.28 -14.70
N SER A 282 4.78 -9.44 -14.75
CA SER A 282 5.50 -10.58 -14.15
C SER A 282 5.34 -10.60 -12.63
N CYS A 283 5.60 -9.47 -11.95
CA CYS A 283 5.45 -9.36 -10.51
C CYS A 283 4.02 -9.65 -10.07
N LYS A 284 3.02 -9.06 -10.75
CA LYS A 284 1.61 -9.29 -10.47
C LYS A 284 1.24 -10.76 -10.63
N LYS A 285 1.66 -11.38 -11.73
CA LYS A 285 1.39 -12.80 -12.01
C LYS A 285 2.02 -13.70 -10.95
N MET A 286 3.30 -13.49 -10.65
CA MET A 286 4.04 -14.26 -9.66
C MET A 286 3.42 -14.11 -8.26
N PHE A 287 3.13 -12.88 -7.83
CA PHE A 287 2.48 -12.63 -6.55
C PHE A 287 1.14 -13.36 -6.43
N LEU A 288 0.24 -13.19 -7.40
CA LEU A 288 -1.09 -13.82 -7.35
C LEU A 288 -1.02 -15.35 -7.39
N GLN A 289 -0.11 -15.92 -8.19
CA GLN A 289 0.08 -17.37 -8.24
C GLN A 289 0.54 -17.91 -6.89
N GLN A 290 1.52 -17.26 -6.26
CA GLN A 290 2.08 -17.74 -5.00
C GLN A 290 1.14 -17.54 -3.82
N TRP A 291 0.43 -16.41 -3.79
CA TRP A 291 -0.60 -16.16 -2.79
C TRP A 291 -1.72 -17.21 -2.86
N ARG A 292 -2.19 -17.56 -4.07
CA ARG A 292 -3.20 -18.61 -4.27
C ARG A 292 -2.69 -19.99 -3.86
N ALA A 293 -1.47 -20.35 -4.27
CA ALA A 293 -0.89 -21.64 -3.90
C ALA A 293 -0.80 -21.83 -2.37
N ARG A 294 -0.42 -20.80 -1.63
CA ARG A 294 -0.40 -20.83 -0.15
C ARG A 294 -1.82 -20.95 0.43
N LYS A 295 -2.77 -20.17 -0.09
CA LYS A 295 -4.18 -20.27 0.31
C LYS A 295 -4.71 -21.70 0.11
N ASP A 296 -4.51 -22.27 -1.08
CA ASP A 296 -5.00 -23.60 -1.45
C ASP A 296 -4.35 -24.70 -0.60
N PHE A 297 -3.06 -24.56 -0.28
CA PHE A 297 -2.37 -25.47 0.65
C PHE A 297 -2.98 -25.42 2.06
N ILE A 298 -3.23 -24.22 2.60
CA ILE A 298 -3.84 -24.07 3.93
C ILE A 298 -5.28 -24.59 3.93
N ALA A 299 -6.05 -24.31 2.87
CA ALA A 299 -7.40 -24.83 2.72
C ALA A 299 -7.40 -26.37 2.74
N GLU A 300 -6.50 -26.99 2.00
CA GLU A 300 -6.36 -28.45 1.96
C GLU A 300 -5.85 -29.02 3.29
N LEU A 301 -4.93 -28.34 3.98
CA LEU A 301 -4.43 -28.74 5.30
C LEU A 301 -5.57 -28.90 6.32
N ARG A 302 -6.59 -28.05 6.25
CA ARG A 302 -7.78 -28.11 7.12
C ARG A 302 -8.62 -29.36 6.94
N HIS A 303 -8.52 -30.04 5.80
CA HIS A 303 -9.21 -31.32 5.61
C HIS A 303 -8.57 -32.46 6.41
N TYR A 304 -7.30 -32.31 6.84
CA TYR A 304 -6.55 -33.36 7.54
C TYR A 304 -6.13 -32.99 8.97
N ALA A 305 -6.09 -31.70 9.31
CA ALA A 305 -5.64 -31.22 10.61
C ALA A 305 -6.50 -30.06 11.13
N ILE A 306 -6.48 -29.86 12.46
CA ILE A 306 -7.17 -28.73 13.09
C ILE A 306 -6.28 -27.50 12.96
N VAL A 307 -6.60 -26.59 12.04
CA VAL A 307 -5.92 -25.30 11.91
C VAL A 307 -6.44 -24.33 12.97
N LEU A 308 -5.53 -23.77 13.74
CA LEU A 308 -5.82 -22.86 14.85
C LEU A 308 -5.82 -21.40 14.38
N GLU A 309 -4.78 -21.01 13.65
CA GLU A 309 -4.57 -19.63 13.18
C GLU A 309 -3.69 -19.66 11.92
N TYR A 310 -3.83 -18.66 11.04
CA TYR A 310 -2.92 -18.43 9.93
C TYR A 310 -2.80 -16.93 9.64
N ASP A 311 -1.71 -16.55 8.96
CA ASP A 311 -1.55 -15.19 8.46
C ASP A 311 -2.51 -14.93 7.29
N ALA A 312 -3.57 -14.17 7.54
CA ALA A 312 -4.60 -13.85 6.54
C ALA A 312 -4.14 -12.88 5.45
N VAL A 313 -2.99 -12.22 5.63
CA VAL A 313 -2.49 -11.19 4.71
C VAL A 313 -1.65 -11.85 3.61
N ASP A 314 -0.62 -12.58 4.01
CA ASP A 314 0.34 -13.19 3.08
C ASP A 314 0.31 -14.72 3.06
N PHE A 315 -0.46 -15.35 3.97
CA PHE A 315 -0.44 -16.79 4.20
C PHE A 315 0.96 -17.34 4.48
N SER A 316 1.81 -16.49 5.07
CA SER A 316 3.23 -16.82 5.31
C SER A 316 3.43 -17.90 6.36
N GLN A 317 2.47 -18.04 7.29
CA GLN A 317 2.51 -19.01 8.37
C GLN A 317 1.12 -19.55 8.72
N VAL A 318 1.11 -20.78 9.24
CA VAL A 318 -0.08 -21.45 9.78
C VAL A 318 0.26 -22.21 11.06
N PHE A 319 -0.60 -22.06 12.06
CA PHE A 319 -0.60 -22.79 13.31
C PHE A 319 -1.66 -23.88 13.23
N PHE A 320 -1.27 -25.11 13.47
CA PHE A 320 -2.17 -26.25 13.38
C PHE A 320 -1.84 -27.29 14.43
N MET A 321 -2.85 -28.10 14.74
CA MET A 321 -2.82 -29.11 15.78
C MET A 321 -2.90 -30.49 15.14
N LEU A 322 -1.98 -31.36 15.54
CA LEU A 322 -2.01 -32.79 15.25
C LEU A 322 -2.30 -33.58 16.52
N GLN A 323 -3.00 -34.69 16.34
CA GLN A 323 -3.23 -35.67 17.38
C GLN A 323 -2.39 -36.92 17.07
N GLU A 324 -1.54 -37.31 17.99
CA GLU A 324 -0.69 -38.48 17.87
C GLU A 324 -1.02 -39.50 18.96
N GLN A 325 -1.27 -40.74 18.55
CA GLN A 325 -1.42 -41.87 19.45
C GLN A 325 -0.71 -43.08 18.86
N LEU A 326 0.35 -43.54 19.52
CA LEU A 326 1.21 -44.64 19.06
C LEU A 326 0.44 -45.97 18.91
N ASN A 327 -0.45 -46.26 19.86
CA ASN A 327 -1.33 -47.42 19.88
C ASN A 327 -2.48 -47.15 20.87
N GLU A 328 -3.48 -48.03 20.90
CA GLU A 328 -4.68 -47.88 21.76
C GLU A 328 -4.38 -47.72 23.26
N ARG A 329 -3.18 -48.09 23.72
CA ARG A 329 -2.76 -48.01 25.13
C ARG A 329 -1.85 -46.81 25.42
N ALA A 330 -1.32 -46.15 24.39
CA ALA A 330 -0.46 -45.00 24.54
C ALA A 330 -1.29 -43.74 24.86
N PRO A 331 -0.76 -42.80 25.66
CA PRO A 331 -1.43 -41.53 25.91
C PRO A 331 -1.57 -40.75 24.59
N LEU A 332 -2.75 -40.17 24.37
CA LEU A 332 -2.98 -39.23 23.29
C LEU A 332 -2.12 -37.99 23.51
N ARG A 333 -1.33 -37.61 22.51
CA ARG A 333 -0.54 -36.39 22.51
C ARG A 333 -1.17 -35.38 21.57
N ILE A 334 -1.36 -34.17 22.09
CA ILE A 334 -1.77 -33.01 21.31
C ILE A 334 -0.52 -32.22 20.98
N ILE A 335 -0.26 -32.03 19.69
CA ILE A 335 0.96 -31.42 19.17
C ILE A 335 0.55 -30.15 18.44
N VAL A 336 1.03 -28.99 18.90
CA VAL A 336 0.82 -27.72 18.22
C VAL A 336 2.06 -27.39 17.40
N LEU A 337 1.85 -27.14 16.11
CA LEU A 337 2.91 -26.88 15.14
C LEU A 337 2.69 -25.53 14.49
N ARG A 338 3.78 -24.83 14.24
CA ARG A 338 3.83 -23.67 13.36
C ARG A 338 4.56 -24.06 12.08
N LEU A 339 3.87 -24.00 10.95
CA LEU A 339 4.47 -24.07 9.62
C LEU A 339 4.72 -22.65 9.12
N GLN A 340 5.93 -22.39 8.63
CA GLN A 340 6.31 -21.16 7.93
C GLN A 340 6.78 -21.49 6.52
N PHE A 341 6.18 -20.83 5.53
CA PHE A 341 6.64 -20.88 4.14
C PHE A 341 7.89 -20.02 3.99
N THR A 342 8.88 -20.51 3.23
CA THR A 342 10.14 -19.81 3.00
C THR A 342 10.28 -19.38 1.55
N ALA A 343 11.08 -18.35 1.27
CA ALA A 343 11.37 -17.95 -0.11
C ALA A 343 12.01 -19.09 -0.93
N ALA A 344 12.85 -19.91 -0.29
CA ALA A 344 13.50 -21.06 -0.92
C ALA A 344 12.49 -22.10 -1.43
N PHE A 345 11.44 -22.40 -0.64
CA PHE A 345 10.38 -23.31 -1.05
C PHE A 345 9.75 -22.92 -2.39
N PHE A 346 9.63 -21.62 -2.69
CA PHE A 346 9.04 -21.17 -3.97
C PHE A 346 9.97 -21.32 -5.17
N LEU A 347 11.27 -21.44 -4.93
CA LEU A 347 12.27 -21.68 -5.97
C LEU A 347 12.45 -23.17 -6.25
N THR A 348 12.38 -24.00 -5.21
CA THR A 348 12.70 -25.43 -5.27
C THR A 348 11.47 -26.32 -5.33
N ASN A 349 10.33 -25.84 -4.79
CA ASN A 349 9.13 -26.62 -4.49
C ASN A 349 9.41 -27.84 -3.60
N CYS A 350 10.45 -27.78 -2.77
CA CYS A 350 10.87 -28.87 -1.89
C CYS A 350 10.30 -28.69 -0.48
N MET A 351 9.59 -29.70 0.04
CA MET A 351 8.99 -29.63 1.40
C MET A 351 10.04 -29.46 2.50
N SER A 352 11.28 -29.90 2.26
CA SER A 352 12.40 -29.68 3.18
C SER A 352 12.74 -28.21 3.42
N ASP A 353 12.32 -27.31 2.53
CA ASP A 353 12.57 -25.88 2.65
C ASP A 353 11.51 -25.18 3.50
N LEU A 354 10.42 -25.87 3.85
CA LEU A 354 9.44 -25.38 4.82
C LEU A 354 10.01 -25.45 6.24
N GLN A 355 9.74 -24.42 7.04
CA GLN A 355 10.15 -24.40 8.43
C GLN A 355 8.98 -24.84 9.31
N VAL A 356 9.11 -26.00 9.95
CA VAL A 356 8.14 -26.50 10.94
C VAL A 356 8.73 -26.34 12.33
N THR A 357 7.99 -25.68 13.21
CA THR A 357 8.37 -25.50 14.62
C THR A 357 7.35 -26.18 15.51
N LEU A 358 7.83 -27.02 16.45
CA LEU A 358 7.02 -27.52 17.54
C LEU A 358 6.87 -26.43 18.61
N LEU A 359 5.63 -26.11 18.96
CA LEU A 359 5.31 -25.15 20.00
C LEU A 359 5.12 -25.88 21.33
N ASP A 360 6.17 -25.83 22.12
CA ASP A 360 6.19 -26.10 23.55
C ASP A 360 5.40 -24.99 24.25
N GLY A 361 4.34 -25.35 24.97
CA GLY A 361 3.45 -24.39 25.65
C GLY A 361 4.08 -23.67 26.85
N GLU A 362 5.38 -23.88 27.16
CA GLU A 362 6.10 -23.16 28.20
C GLU A 362 6.65 -21.83 27.67
N GLY A 363 6.11 -20.73 28.17
CA GLY A 363 6.61 -19.38 27.88
C GLY A 363 8.07 -19.22 28.30
N GLY A 364 9.00 -19.45 27.38
CA GLY A 364 10.45 -19.35 27.60
C GLY A 364 11.28 -20.49 27.01
N ALA A 365 10.65 -21.59 26.57
CA ALA A 365 11.36 -22.68 25.89
C ALA A 365 11.79 -22.25 24.47
N ALA A 366 12.98 -22.70 24.05
CA ALA A 366 13.46 -22.42 22.70
C ALA A 366 12.59 -23.17 21.67
N PRO A 367 12.16 -22.51 20.58
CA PRO A 367 11.38 -23.17 19.54
C PRO A 367 12.15 -24.37 18.95
N VAL A 368 11.51 -25.54 18.93
CA VAL A 368 12.13 -26.76 18.39
C VAL A 368 11.81 -26.85 16.91
N THR A 369 12.79 -26.55 16.06
CA THR A 369 12.67 -26.73 14.61
C THR A 369 12.69 -28.22 14.26
N VAL A 370 11.61 -28.69 13.64
CA VAL A 370 11.46 -30.06 13.15
C VAL A 370 12.00 -30.11 11.72
N ALA A 371 13.16 -30.73 11.53
CA ALA A 371 13.74 -30.90 10.20
C ALA A 371 12.88 -31.86 9.38
N LEU A 372 12.35 -31.39 8.25
CA LEU A 372 11.61 -32.22 7.31
C LEU A 372 12.57 -33.05 6.47
N SER A 373 12.23 -34.32 6.24
CA SER A 373 13.04 -35.19 5.38
C SER A 373 13.02 -34.67 3.93
N PRO A 374 14.11 -34.84 3.16
CA PRO A 374 14.14 -34.41 1.77
C PRO A 374 12.99 -35.04 0.98
N SER A 375 12.17 -34.22 0.33
CA SER A 375 11.12 -34.69 -0.58
C SER A 375 11.61 -34.57 -2.02
N SER A 376 11.29 -35.55 -2.86
CA SER A 376 11.38 -35.35 -4.32
C SER A 376 10.35 -34.30 -4.74
N ALA A 377 10.72 -33.36 -5.62
CA ALA A 377 9.79 -32.38 -6.16
C ALA A 377 8.56 -33.11 -6.76
N PRO A 378 7.33 -32.83 -6.29
CA PRO A 378 6.15 -33.50 -6.84
C PRO A 378 5.99 -33.10 -8.31
N PRO A 379 5.67 -34.05 -9.20
CA PRO A 379 5.29 -33.72 -10.57
C PRO A 379 3.91 -33.07 -10.51
N VAL A 380 3.87 -31.76 -10.77
CA VAL A 380 2.67 -30.91 -10.79
C VAL A 380 2.11 -30.58 -9.40
N ALA A 381 1.85 -29.28 -9.19
CA ALA A 381 1.38 -28.65 -7.97
C ALA A 381 -0.09 -28.98 -7.66
N ASP A 382 -0.39 -30.23 -7.34
CA ASP A 382 -1.65 -30.62 -6.71
C ASP A 382 -1.55 -30.36 -5.20
N SER A 383 -2.40 -29.46 -4.67
CA SER A 383 -2.39 -29.08 -3.25
C SER A 383 -2.65 -30.28 -2.35
N GLN A 384 -3.50 -31.22 -2.77
CA GLN A 384 -3.81 -32.44 -2.03
C GLN A 384 -2.57 -33.33 -1.87
N ALA A 385 -1.86 -33.60 -2.96
CA ALA A 385 -0.63 -34.38 -2.93
C ALA A 385 0.45 -33.70 -2.07
N CYS A 386 0.56 -32.36 -2.17
CA CYS A 386 1.51 -31.58 -1.39
C CYS A 386 1.24 -31.65 0.11
N VAL A 387 -0.02 -31.47 0.55
CA VAL A 387 -0.40 -31.54 1.95
C VAL A 387 -0.22 -32.95 2.52
N ALA A 388 -0.61 -33.99 1.79
CA ALA A 388 -0.43 -35.36 2.22
C ALA A 388 1.06 -35.70 2.46
N GLN A 389 1.94 -35.33 1.52
CA GLN A 389 3.39 -35.51 1.66
C GLN A 389 3.98 -34.70 2.80
N PHE A 390 3.52 -33.47 2.98
CA PHE A 390 3.92 -32.60 4.09
C PHE A 390 3.58 -33.23 5.45
N LEU A 391 2.34 -33.72 5.62
CA LEU A 391 1.89 -34.34 6.86
C LEU A 391 2.63 -35.65 7.15
N GLU A 392 2.88 -36.47 6.13
CA GLU A 392 3.67 -37.70 6.27
C GLU A 392 5.10 -37.39 6.72
N SER A 393 5.74 -36.41 6.07
CA SER A 393 7.11 -35.98 6.40
C SER A 393 7.19 -35.40 7.81
N SER A 394 6.23 -34.54 8.18
CA SER A 394 6.11 -33.97 9.52
C SER A 394 5.93 -35.06 10.58
N ARG A 395 5.04 -36.02 10.33
CA ARG A 395 4.81 -37.15 11.24
C ARG A 395 6.08 -37.98 11.43
N LYS A 396 6.78 -38.34 10.35
CA LYS A 396 8.04 -39.11 10.44
C LYS A 396 9.09 -38.36 11.27
N SER A 397 9.26 -37.06 11.02
CA SER A 397 10.23 -36.25 11.75
C SER A 397 9.86 -36.08 13.23
N LEU A 398 8.57 -35.91 13.55
CA LEU A 398 8.08 -35.85 14.94
C LEU A 398 8.27 -37.17 15.67
N LEU A 399 8.00 -38.31 15.03
CA LEU A 399 8.23 -39.63 15.62
C LEU A 399 9.71 -39.84 15.96
N ARG A 400 10.63 -39.51 15.02
CA ARG A 400 12.07 -39.55 15.30
C ARG A 400 12.46 -38.62 16.45
N HIS A 401 11.86 -37.42 16.50
CA HIS A 401 12.14 -36.47 17.58
C HIS A 401 11.69 -36.98 18.95
N PHE A 402 10.49 -37.58 19.06
CA PHE A 402 9.94 -38.03 20.33
C PHE A 402 10.46 -39.39 20.80
N TYR A 403 10.82 -40.28 19.89
CA TYR A 403 11.08 -41.69 20.21
C TYR A 403 12.47 -42.19 19.77
N GLY A 404 13.26 -41.39 19.06
CA GLY A 404 14.51 -41.85 18.44
C GLY A 404 14.27 -42.60 17.13
N ASP A 405 15.35 -43.12 16.52
CA ASP A 405 15.31 -43.89 15.27
C ASP A 405 14.53 -45.21 15.39
#